data_AF-A0A117LMA2-F1
#
_entry.id   AF-A0A117LMA2-F1
#
_cell.length_a   1.000
_cell.length_b   1.000
_cell.length_c   1.000
_cell.angle_alpha   90.00
_cell.angle_beta   90.00
_cell.angle_gamma   90.00
#
_symmetry.space_group_name_H-M   'P 1'
#
loop_
_entity.id
_entity.type
_entity.pdbx_description
1 polymer ?
#
loop_
_entity_poly.entity_id
_entity_poly.type
_entity_poly.pdbx_seq_one_letter_code
_entity_poly.pdbx_strand_id
1 'polypeptide(L)'
;MGIIKSILDTDLYKFTTSYAYSKLFPRAYGEFEFVDRNNEDYPEGFDRLLEYELEEMSHLSLTGDEEAFVRAQMPYLPPIYIDFLKGYRFDPSEVEISMEGKKLHIRA
;
A
#
# COMPACT_ATOMS: atom_id res chain seq x y z
N MET A 1 10.99 5.69 -11.63
CA MET A 1 11.48 4.56 -10.82
C MET A 1 11.26 4.91 -9.36
N GLY A 2 10.07 4.58 -8.85
CA GLY A 2 9.60 5.00 -7.53
C GLY A 2 10.43 4.50 -6.36
N ILE A 3 10.29 5.14 -5.21
CA ILE A 3 11.05 4.90 -3.97
C ILE A 3 10.87 3.46 -3.50
N ILE A 4 9.63 2.97 -3.46
CA ILE A 4 9.30 1.59 -3.09
C ILE A 4 9.61 0.66 -4.25
N LYS A 5 10.41 -0.39 -4.00
CA LYS A 5 10.93 -1.28 -5.06
C LYS A 5 10.31 -2.68 -5.06
N SER A 6 9.65 -3.05 -3.98
CA SER A 6 9.14 -4.39 -3.73
C SER A 6 7.74 -4.31 -3.12
N ILE A 7 6.84 -5.22 -3.49
CA ILE A 7 5.55 -5.36 -2.82
C ILE A 7 5.70 -5.85 -1.37
N LEU A 8 6.84 -6.45 -1.03
CA LEU A 8 7.17 -6.90 0.32
C LEU A 8 7.83 -5.81 1.18
N ASP A 9 8.11 -4.63 0.62
CA ASP A 9 8.64 -3.47 1.37
C ASP A 9 7.52 -2.80 2.18
N THR A 10 7.03 -3.53 3.18
CA THR A 10 5.95 -3.14 4.08
C THR A 10 6.02 -3.96 5.37
N ASP A 11 5.23 -3.57 6.37
CA ASP A 11 5.17 -4.31 7.62
C ASP A 11 4.41 -5.63 7.47
N LEU A 12 4.92 -6.69 8.12
CA LEU A 12 4.31 -8.02 8.12
C LEU A 12 2.81 -8.01 8.48
N TYR A 13 2.40 -7.16 9.43
CA TYR A 13 1.02 -7.15 9.91
C TYR A 13 0.03 -6.75 8.82
N LYS A 14 0.46 -6.03 7.77
CA LYS A 14 -0.42 -5.68 6.64
C LYS A 14 -0.88 -6.92 5.89
N PHE A 15 -0.01 -7.91 5.68
CA PHE A 15 -0.38 -9.18 5.04
C PHE A 15 -1.28 -10.04 5.93
N THR A 16 -0.94 -10.21 7.21
CA THR A 16 -1.75 -11.04 8.12
C THR A 16 -3.13 -10.43 8.35
N THR A 17 -3.22 -9.11 8.47
CA THR A 17 -4.48 -8.38 8.64
C THR A 17 -5.30 -8.37 7.35
N SER A 18 -4.68 -8.14 6.19
CA SER A 18 -5.36 -8.22 4.89
C SER A 18 -5.89 -9.62 4.61
N TYR A 19 -5.17 -10.68 4.99
CA TYR A 19 -5.70 -12.05 4.92
C TYR A 19 -6.93 -12.23 5.83
N ALA A 20 -6.88 -11.72 7.07
CA ALA A 20 -8.04 -11.80 7.96
C ALA A 20 -9.27 -11.07 7.38
N TYR A 21 -9.09 -9.87 6.81
CA TYR A 21 -10.17 -9.12 6.16
C TYR A 21 -10.69 -9.81 4.90
N SER A 22 -9.82 -10.24 3.98
CA SER A 22 -10.23 -10.94 2.76
C SER A 22 -10.98 -12.25 3.05
N LYS A 23 -10.64 -12.93 4.15
CA LYS A 23 -11.32 -14.16 4.57
C LYS A 23 -12.66 -13.91 5.25
N LEU A 24 -12.71 -13.01 6.22
CA LEU A 24 -13.85 -12.87 7.13
C LEU A 24 -14.78 -11.70 6.76
N PHE A 25 -14.24 -10.68 6.12
CA PHE A 25 -14.93 -9.43 5.81
C PHE A 25 -14.66 -8.97 4.36
N PRO A 26 -14.83 -9.82 3.33
CA PRO A 26 -14.45 -9.50 1.94
C PRO A 26 -15.28 -8.36 1.30
N ARG A 27 -16.30 -7.85 2.00
CA ARG A 27 -17.17 -6.76 1.53
C ARG A 27 -17.12 -5.54 2.46
N ALA A 28 -16.23 -5.54 3.44
CA ALA A 28 -16.07 -4.38 4.30
C ALA A 28 -15.37 -3.25 3.53
N TYR A 29 -15.72 -2.04 3.88
CA TYR A 29 -15.06 -0.82 3.43
C TYR A 29 -14.40 -0.17 4.64
N GLY A 30 -13.26 0.47 4.39
CA GLY A 30 -12.54 1.26 5.38
C GLY A 30 -12.12 2.57 4.75
N GLU A 31 -11.75 3.51 5.60
CA GLU A 31 -11.17 4.79 5.20
C GLU A 31 -9.98 5.09 6.10
N PHE A 32 -8.90 5.56 5.51
CA PHE A 32 -7.68 5.99 6.17
C PHE A 32 -7.42 7.46 5.87
N GLU A 33 -6.96 8.18 6.89
CA GLU A 33 -6.56 9.57 6.76
C GLU A 33 -5.12 9.72 7.27
N PHE A 34 -4.29 10.42 6.50
CA PHE A 34 -2.96 10.83 6.93
C PHE A 34 -3.06 11.97 7.94
N VAL A 35 -2.35 11.83 9.07
CA VAL A 35 -2.30 12.85 10.11
C VAL A 35 -0.84 13.14 10.46
N ASP A 36 -0.38 14.33 10.06
CA ASP A 36 0.88 14.89 10.57
C ASP A 36 0.66 15.49 11.96
N ARG A 37 1.23 14.83 12.97
CA ARG A 37 1.09 15.22 14.38
C ARG A 37 1.98 16.39 14.78
N ASN A 38 3.02 16.69 13.98
CA ASN A 38 3.90 17.82 14.22
C ASN A 38 3.37 19.09 13.55
N ASN A 39 2.38 18.97 12.65
CA ASN A 39 1.78 20.05 11.90
C ASN A 39 2.84 20.88 11.14
N GLU A 40 3.76 20.18 10.47
CA GLU A 40 4.83 20.74 9.66
C GLU A 40 4.29 21.38 8.38
N ASP A 41 5.12 22.22 7.77
CA ASP A 41 4.83 22.85 6.47
C ASP A 41 5.52 22.05 5.37
N TYR A 42 4.74 21.61 4.39
CA TYR A 42 5.24 20.90 3.23
C TYR A 42 5.64 21.87 2.11
N PRO A 43 6.68 21.55 1.32
CA PRO A 43 7.07 22.35 0.15
C PRO A 43 5.95 22.42 -0.89
N GLU A 44 5.89 23.52 -1.65
CA GLU A 44 4.96 23.65 -2.76
C GLU A 44 5.17 22.53 -3.79
N GLY A 45 4.08 21.87 -4.19
CA GLY A 45 4.10 20.78 -5.17
C GLY A 45 4.49 19.41 -4.60
N PHE A 46 4.56 19.25 -3.27
CA PHE A 46 4.86 17.96 -2.64
C PHE A 46 3.77 16.91 -2.89
N ASP A 47 2.52 17.32 -2.98
CA ASP A 47 1.39 16.49 -3.43
C ASP A 47 1.68 15.80 -4.77
N ARG A 48 2.15 16.54 -5.78
CA ARG A 48 2.47 15.99 -7.10
C ARG A 48 3.61 14.99 -7.08
N LEU A 49 4.59 15.21 -6.20
CA LEU A 49 5.69 14.26 -6.00
C LEU A 49 5.17 12.96 -5.38
N LEU A 50 4.22 13.04 -4.45
CA LEU A 50 3.57 11.87 -3.87
C LEU A 50 2.67 11.15 -4.87
N GLU A 51 1.90 11.88 -5.69
CA GLU A 51 1.09 11.31 -6.77
C GLU A 51 1.96 10.51 -7.75
N TYR A 52 3.12 11.04 -8.14
CA TYR A 52 4.07 10.32 -8.98
C TYR A 52 4.54 9.01 -8.32
N GLU A 53 4.88 9.04 -7.03
CA GLU A 53 5.30 7.83 -6.31
C GLU A 53 4.17 6.81 -6.15
N LEU A 54 2.93 7.27 -5.93
CA LEU A 54 1.74 6.43 -5.89
C LEU A 54 1.49 5.74 -7.24
N GLU A 55 1.63 6.46 -8.35
CA GLU A 55 1.54 5.89 -9.69
C GLU A 55 2.62 4.82 -9.93
N GLU A 56 3.86 5.05 -9.48
CA GLU A 56 4.92 4.04 -9.58
C GLU A 56 4.61 2.79 -8.74
N MET A 57 3.88 2.92 -7.62
CA MET A 57 3.43 1.77 -6.82
C MET A 57 2.43 0.87 -7.58
N SER A 58 1.68 1.41 -8.55
CA SER A 58 0.76 0.61 -9.39
C SER A 58 1.47 -0.48 -10.20
N HIS A 59 2.77 -0.31 -10.43
CA HIS A 59 3.61 -1.26 -11.15
C HIS A 59 4.19 -2.37 -10.26
N LEU A 60 4.09 -2.25 -8.93
CA LEU A 60 4.60 -3.25 -8.01
C LEU A 60 3.83 -4.55 -8.14
N SER A 61 4.57 -5.66 -8.09
CA SER A 61 4.00 -7.00 -8.18
C SER A 61 4.87 -8.00 -7.46
N LEU A 62 4.25 -9.05 -6.93
CA LEU A 62 4.99 -10.15 -6.32
C LEU A 62 5.80 -10.89 -7.37
N THR A 63 7.13 -10.80 -7.27
CA THR A 63 8.05 -11.52 -8.14
C THR A 63 8.11 -13.01 -7.78
N GLY A 64 8.69 -13.83 -8.66
CA GLY A 64 8.83 -15.27 -8.39
C GLY A 64 9.68 -15.59 -7.16
N ASP A 65 10.75 -14.83 -6.93
CA ASP A 65 11.64 -15.02 -5.78
C ASP A 65 10.96 -14.58 -4.47
N GLU A 66 10.21 -13.47 -4.50
CA GLU A 66 9.40 -13.01 -3.38
C GLU A 66 8.27 -13.98 -3.05
N GLU A 67 7.62 -14.57 -4.06
CA GLU A 67 6.62 -15.62 -3.86
C GLU A 67 7.23 -16.82 -3.12
N ALA A 68 8.40 -17.28 -3.55
CA ALA A 68 9.12 -18.37 -2.90
C ALA A 68 9.48 -18.02 -1.45
N PHE A 69 9.92 -16.79 -1.20
CA PHE A 69 10.19 -16.29 0.14
C PHE A 69 8.95 -16.30 1.03
N VAL A 70 7.81 -15.76 0.56
CA VAL A 70 6.55 -15.73 1.33
C VAL A 70 6.09 -17.15 1.66
N ARG A 71 6.12 -18.07 0.68
CA ARG A 71 5.75 -19.49 0.90
C ARG A 71 6.62 -20.17 1.95
N ALA A 72 7.92 -19.84 2.01
CA ALA A 72 8.85 -20.44 2.96
C ALA A 72 8.78 -19.80 4.36
N GLN A 73 8.69 -18.47 4.45
CA GLN A 73 8.85 -17.71 5.69
C GLN A 73 7.52 -17.33 6.36
N MET A 74 6.40 -17.37 5.62
CA MET A 74 5.08 -16.98 6.13
C MET A 74 4.07 -18.14 6.00
N PRO A 75 4.31 -19.31 6.63
CA PRO A 75 3.48 -20.51 6.45
C PRO A 75 2.04 -20.35 6.97
N TYR A 76 1.76 -19.32 7.77
CA TYR A 76 0.44 -18.96 8.25
C TYR A 76 -0.42 -18.22 7.20
N LEU A 77 0.18 -17.73 6.11
CA LEU A 77 -0.56 -17.23 4.95
C LEU A 77 -0.88 -18.41 4.02
N PRO A 78 -2.17 -18.69 3.75
CA PRO A 78 -2.54 -19.84 2.93
C PRO A 78 -2.18 -19.61 1.45
N PRO A 79 -1.99 -20.68 0.66
CA PRO A 79 -1.67 -20.56 -0.77
C PRO A 79 -2.64 -19.65 -1.55
N ILE A 80 -3.94 -19.69 -1.24
CA ILE A 80 -4.96 -18.85 -1.89
C ILE A 80 -4.70 -17.35 -1.70
N TYR A 81 -4.17 -16.94 -0.55
CA TYR A 81 -3.86 -15.54 -0.28
C TYR A 81 -2.56 -15.12 -0.98
N ILE A 82 -1.59 -16.03 -1.12
CA ILE A 82 -0.37 -15.81 -1.90
C ILE A 82 -0.72 -15.63 -3.39
N ASP A 83 -1.65 -16.43 -3.90
CA ASP A 83 -2.13 -16.31 -5.28
C ASP A 83 -2.87 -14.97 -5.49
N PHE A 84 -3.63 -14.49 -4.49
CA PHE A 84 -4.18 -13.13 -4.48
C PHE A 84 -3.07 -12.07 -4.54
N LEU A 85 -2.05 -12.14 -3.67
CA LEU A 85 -0.93 -11.18 -3.67
C LEU A 85 -0.17 -11.15 -5.00
N LYS A 86 -0.08 -12.28 -5.70
CA LYS A 86 0.53 -12.37 -7.04
C LYS A 86 -0.23 -11.57 -8.10
N GLY A 87 -1.56 -11.62 -8.04
CA GLY A 87 -2.45 -10.87 -8.92
C GLY A 87 -2.66 -9.40 -8.50
N TYR A 88 -2.39 -9.08 -7.23
CA TYR A 88 -2.65 -7.75 -6.67
C TYR A 88 -1.79 -6.67 -7.32
N ARG A 89 -2.40 -5.51 -7.57
CA ARG A 89 -1.74 -4.25 -7.93
C ARG A 89 -2.37 -3.16 -7.08
N PHE A 90 -1.56 -2.19 -6.66
CA PHE A 90 -2.10 -0.97 -6.05
C PHE A 90 -2.92 -0.20 -7.10
N ASP A 91 -4.07 0.33 -6.69
CA ASP A 91 -4.89 1.21 -7.51
C ASP A 91 -4.74 2.65 -7.00
N PRO A 92 -4.01 3.52 -7.71
CA PRO A 92 -3.83 4.91 -7.32
C PRO A 92 -5.15 5.67 -7.13
N SER A 93 -6.23 5.25 -7.80
CA SER A 93 -7.54 5.92 -7.68
C SER A 93 -8.23 5.70 -6.33
N GLU A 94 -7.73 4.77 -5.51
CA GLU A 94 -8.18 4.58 -4.14
C GLU A 94 -7.64 5.67 -3.19
N VAL A 95 -6.69 6.51 -3.62
CA VAL A 95 -6.04 7.51 -2.75
C VAL A 95 -6.19 8.92 -3.32
N GLU A 96 -6.71 9.83 -2.51
CA GLU A 96 -6.78 11.25 -2.80
C GLU A 96 -5.65 11.99 -2.07
N ILE A 97 -4.82 12.73 -2.81
CA ILE A 97 -3.73 13.55 -2.28
C ILE A 97 -4.01 15.01 -2.61
N SER A 98 -3.84 15.91 -1.65
CA SER A 98 -3.98 17.35 -1.89
C SER A 98 -3.17 18.18 -0.90
N MET A 99 -2.92 19.44 -1.25
CA MET A 99 -2.36 20.43 -0.33
C MET A 99 -3.31 21.63 -0.17
N GLU A 100 -3.59 22.00 1.08
CA GLU A 100 -4.27 23.26 1.42
C GLU A 100 -3.26 24.21 2.09
N GLY A 101 -2.90 25.28 1.39
CA GLY A 101 -1.77 26.12 1.80
C GLY A 101 -0.46 25.33 1.78
N LYS A 102 0.13 25.09 2.96
CA LYS A 102 1.34 24.26 3.14
C LYS A 102 1.07 22.96 3.89
N LYS A 103 -0.19 22.58 4.03
CA LYS A 103 -0.61 21.38 4.76
C LYS A 103 -0.95 20.27 3.77
N LEU A 104 -0.47 19.07 4.07
CA LEU A 104 -0.69 17.87 3.26
C LEU A 104 -1.91 17.12 3.79
N HIS A 105 -2.80 16.75 2.88
CA HIS A 105 -3.99 15.95 3.15
C HIS A 105 -3.95 14.70 2.26
N ILE A 106 -4.15 13.53 2.86
CA ILE A 106 -4.25 12.26 2.13
C ILE A 106 -5.40 11.45 2.73
N ARG A 107 -6.27 10.94 1.86
CA ARG A 107 -7.39 10.07 2.20
C ARG A 107 -7.35 8.83 1.31
N ALA A 108 -7.63 7.66 1.87
CA ALA A 108 -7.70 6.37 1.15
C ALA A 108 -8.83 5.49 1.69
#